data_AF-Q2U0A1-F1
#
_entry.id   AF-Q2U0A1-F1
#
_cell.length_a   1.000
_cell.length_b   1.000
_cell.length_c   1.000
_cell.angle_alpha   90.00
_cell.angle_beta   90.00
_cell.angle_gamma   90.00
#
_symmetry.space_group_name_H-M   'P 1'
#
loop_
_entity.id
_entity.type
_entity.pdbx_description
1 polymer ?
#
loop_
_entity_poly.entity_id
_entity_poly.type
_entity_poly.pdbx_seq_one_letter_code
_entity_poly.pdbx_strand_id
1 'polypeptide(L)'
;MVGIASGLSVIHKLNRAGKTSGKKLYGRHGDLRATNILWFKKRPGCTDANGILLIADLGLAKLHGFESRSNDVDAVFPLTYSPPRRPGERINRAFDIWGLGCLFLEFGTYAICGDQAIEEFSRLRGYDDPRGEFTTDCFYSIDHTTVRPSVNEWVLNLKKKPRCSPVFLDLLDLIMSQMIRVQAHERSSAQTIYRKLNVMYKKAQSDPQYLLGNYEMSLQQDQPALFKIGTHHSPFI
;
A
#
# COMPACT_ATOMS: atom_id res chain seq x y z
N MET A 1 6.84 1.07 5.33
CA MET A 1 5.66 1.96 5.20
C MET A 1 5.87 3.36 5.80
N VAL A 2 6.28 3.49 7.07
CA VAL A 2 6.52 4.81 7.72
C VAL A 2 7.43 5.72 6.89
N GLY A 3 8.56 5.19 6.41
CA GLY A 3 9.51 5.96 5.59
C GLY A 3 8.90 6.50 4.28
N ILE A 4 8.09 5.69 3.58
CA ILE A 4 7.40 6.11 2.35
C ILE A 4 6.41 7.23 2.65
N ALA A 5 5.57 7.08 3.68
CA ALA A 5 4.61 8.12 4.07
C ALA A 5 5.32 9.42 4.52
N SER A 6 6.44 9.28 5.22
CA SER A 6 7.30 10.41 5.62
C SER A 6 7.84 11.15 4.38
N GLY A 7 8.45 10.43 3.45
CA GLY A 7 8.96 11.00 2.19
C GLY A 7 7.87 11.71 1.38
N LEU A 8 6.70 11.08 1.24
CA LEU A 8 5.56 11.71 0.56
C LEU A 8 5.09 12.97 1.28
N SER A 9 5.08 12.98 2.62
CA SER A 9 4.72 14.17 3.41
C SER A 9 5.68 15.34 3.17
N VAL A 10 6.96 15.07 2.91
CA VAL A 10 7.95 16.08 2.55
C VAL A 10 7.69 16.59 1.13
N ILE A 11 7.48 15.70 0.15
CA ILE A 11 7.11 16.06 -1.23
C ILE A 11 5.88 16.97 -1.24
N HIS A 12 4.87 16.63 -0.45
CA HIS A 12 3.65 17.42 -0.29
C HIS A 12 3.88 18.77 0.39
N LYS A 13 5.03 19.06 1.00
CA LYS A 13 5.34 20.38 1.58
C LYS A 13 6.23 21.25 0.70
N LEU A 14 6.83 20.68 -0.36
CA LEU A 14 7.66 21.42 -1.28
C LEU A 14 6.80 22.47 -2.01
N ASN A 15 7.17 23.74 -1.81
CA ASN A 15 6.70 24.87 -2.59
C ASN A 15 7.83 25.25 -3.56
N ARG A 16 7.52 25.47 -4.83
CA ARG A 16 8.53 25.89 -5.80
C ARG A 16 9.07 27.28 -5.43
N ALA A 17 10.34 27.37 -5.04
CA ALA A 17 11.06 28.63 -5.04
C ALA A 17 11.46 28.93 -6.50
N GLY A 18 10.98 30.05 -7.04
CA GLY A 18 11.38 30.55 -8.35
C GLY A 18 10.38 30.30 -9.48
N LYS A 19 9.35 31.16 -9.57
CA LYS A 19 9.07 32.01 -10.75
C LYS A 19 7.85 32.88 -10.46
N THR A 20 8.00 34.14 -10.81
CA THR A 20 7.06 35.26 -10.76
C THR A 20 5.75 34.96 -11.50
N SER A 21 4.77 34.42 -10.78
CA SER A 21 3.32 34.65 -11.02
C SER A 21 2.59 34.06 -9.81
N GLY A 22 1.61 34.74 -9.25
CA GLY A 22 1.00 34.45 -7.95
C GLY A 22 0.21 33.14 -7.80
N LYS A 23 0.62 32.03 -8.42
CA LYS A 23 0.06 30.69 -8.20
C LYS A 23 1.04 29.84 -7.39
N LYS A 24 0.74 29.63 -6.10
CA LYS A 24 1.43 28.63 -5.27
C LYS A 24 1.24 27.25 -5.91
N LEU A 25 2.27 26.72 -6.57
CA LEU A 25 2.27 25.33 -7.04
C LEU A 25 2.70 24.41 -5.91
N TYR A 26 1.92 23.34 -5.71
CA TYR A 26 2.02 22.39 -4.61
C TYR A 26 2.64 21.07 -5.11
N GLY A 27 3.69 20.58 -4.45
CA GLY A 27 4.33 19.30 -4.79
C GLY A 27 3.40 18.08 -4.68
N ARG A 28 3.48 17.17 -5.67
CA ARG A 28 2.78 15.88 -5.84
C ARG A 28 3.73 14.90 -6.55
N HIS A 29 3.63 13.60 -6.27
CA HIS A 29 4.38 12.58 -7.01
C HIS A 29 3.68 12.19 -8.32
N GLY A 30 2.44 11.73 -8.23
CA GLY A 30 1.57 11.43 -9.36
C GLY A 30 1.70 10.06 -10.02
N ASP A 31 2.52 9.17 -9.46
CA ASP A 31 2.67 7.78 -9.92
C ASP A 31 3.30 6.94 -8.79
N LEU A 32 2.59 6.82 -7.67
CA LEU A 32 3.04 5.96 -6.57
C LEU A 32 2.66 4.52 -6.87
N ARG A 33 3.66 3.72 -7.22
CA ARG A 33 3.56 2.28 -7.52
C ARG A 33 4.78 1.53 -7.01
N ALA A 34 4.67 0.20 -6.86
CA ALA A 34 5.75 -0.62 -6.32
C ALA A 34 7.08 -0.46 -7.10
N THR A 35 7.00 -0.35 -8.43
CA THR A 35 8.18 -0.13 -9.30
C THR A 35 8.91 1.19 -9.03
N ASN A 36 8.25 2.14 -8.38
CA ASN A 36 8.80 3.45 -8.04
C ASN A 36 9.26 3.52 -6.57
N ILE A 37 9.32 2.39 -5.87
CA ILE A 37 9.91 2.28 -4.53
C ILE A 37 11.19 1.47 -4.62
N LEU A 38 12.33 2.13 -4.44
CA LEU A 38 13.66 1.50 -4.52
C LEU A 38 14.16 1.16 -3.12
N TRP A 39 14.68 -0.06 -2.95
CA TRP A 39 15.36 -0.48 -1.72
C TRP A 39 16.88 -0.45 -1.89
N PHE A 40 17.57 0.21 -0.97
CA PHE A 40 19.03 0.25 -0.91
C PHE A 40 19.51 -0.32 0.41
N LYS A 41 20.27 -1.41 0.38
CA LYS A 41 20.85 -2.04 1.58
C LYS A 41 21.87 -1.13 2.29
N LYS A 42 22.67 -0.37 1.53
CA LYS A 42 23.65 0.60 2.04
C LYS A 42 23.70 1.82 1.12
N ARG A 43 23.75 3.02 1.69
CA ARG A 43 23.88 4.30 0.97
C ARG A 43 24.52 5.35 1.89
N PRO A 44 25.32 6.31 1.37
CA PRO A 44 25.78 7.44 2.17
C PRO A 44 24.63 8.16 2.87
N GLY A 45 24.76 8.38 4.18
CA GLY A 45 23.72 8.99 5.03
C GLY A 45 22.63 8.03 5.53
N CYS A 46 22.66 6.75 5.16
CA CYS A 46 21.76 5.73 5.73
C CYS A 46 22.44 5.01 6.89
N THR A 47 21.91 5.18 8.10
CA THR A 47 22.38 4.51 9.32
C THR A 47 21.56 3.27 9.69
N ASP A 48 20.44 3.00 8.98
CA ASP A 48 19.60 1.83 9.24
C ASP A 48 20.26 0.55 8.68
N ALA A 49 20.44 -0.45 9.54
CA ALA A 49 21.03 -1.73 9.20
C ALA A 49 20.17 -2.55 8.21
N ASN A 50 18.87 -2.29 8.14
CA ASN A 50 17.93 -2.94 7.22
C ASN A 50 17.82 -2.23 5.86
N GLY A 51 18.60 -1.16 5.67
CA GLY A 51 18.59 -0.34 4.47
C GLY A 51 17.47 0.71 4.44
N ILE A 52 17.34 1.38 3.30
CA ILE A 52 16.40 2.49 3.11
C ILE A 52 15.52 2.26 1.88
N LEU A 53 14.23 2.62 2.01
CA LEU A 53 13.31 2.72 0.89
C LEU A 53 13.26 4.16 0.39
N LEU A 54 13.47 4.37 -0.90
CA LEU A 54 13.38 5.66 -1.56
C LEU A 54 12.20 5.67 -2.53
N ILE A 55 11.43 6.75 -2.50
CA ILE A 55 10.47 7.05 -3.56
C ILE A 55 11.27 7.55 -4.75
N ALA A 56 11.25 6.80 -5.84
CA ALA A 56 11.95 7.08 -7.08
C ALA A 56 10.98 7.49 -8.19
N ASP A 57 11.54 7.82 -9.35
CA ASP A 57 10.79 8.34 -10.50
C ASP A 57 9.93 9.57 -10.17
N LEU A 58 10.62 10.62 -9.73
CA LEU A 58 10.12 11.99 -9.82
C LEU A 58 10.06 12.49 -11.27
N GLY A 59 10.29 11.64 -12.28
CA GLY A 59 10.18 11.97 -13.71
C GLY A 59 8.74 12.25 -14.14
N LEU A 60 7.76 11.66 -13.43
CA LEU A 60 6.34 12.06 -13.45
C LEU A 60 5.96 13.08 -12.38
N ALA A 61 6.86 13.37 -11.43
CA ALA A 61 6.81 14.61 -10.63
C ALA A 61 7.23 15.84 -11.49
N LYS A 62 6.80 15.87 -12.75
CA LYS A 62 6.63 17.10 -13.52
C LYS A 62 5.30 17.69 -13.05
N LEU A 63 5.22 18.87 -12.44
CA LEU A 63 5.53 20.15 -13.08
C LEU A 63 5.00 20.26 -14.53
N HIS A 64 3.95 19.50 -14.88
CA HIS A 64 3.09 19.90 -15.99
C HIS A 64 2.29 21.12 -15.56
N GLY A 65 2.50 22.18 -16.33
CA GLY A 65 1.71 23.38 -16.27
C GLY A 65 0.23 23.06 -16.43
N PHE A 66 -0.55 23.94 -15.84
CA PHE A 66 -2.00 23.98 -15.68
C PHE A 66 -2.82 23.95 -16.99
N GLU A 67 -2.25 23.57 -18.15
CA GLU A 67 -2.83 23.89 -19.47
C GLU A 67 -2.71 22.81 -20.57
N SER A 68 -2.29 21.58 -20.28
CA SER A 68 -2.48 20.51 -21.27
C SER A 68 -3.80 19.76 -21.00
N ARG A 69 -4.83 20.24 -21.70
CA ARG A 69 -6.00 19.50 -22.20
C ARG A 69 -7.25 19.53 -21.33
N SER A 70 -7.90 20.69 -21.36
CA SER A 70 -9.36 20.80 -21.37
C SER A 70 -9.98 20.35 -22.71
N ASN A 71 -9.36 19.45 -23.49
CA ASN A 71 -9.84 19.08 -24.83
C ASN A 71 -9.26 17.78 -25.45
N ASP A 72 -8.84 16.79 -24.66
CA ASP A 72 -8.51 15.47 -25.22
C ASP A 72 -9.22 14.36 -24.47
N VAL A 73 -10.35 13.95 -25.07
CA VAL A 73 -10.82 12.57 -25.25
C VAL A 73 -10.44 11.58 -24.14
N ASP A 74 -11.40 11.33 -23.23
CA ASP A 74 -11.99 10.04 -22.84
C ASP A 74 -11.26 8.67 -23.03
N ALA A 75 -9.93 8.60 -23.17
CA ALA A 75 -9.27 7.34 -23.49
C ALA A 75 -7.86 7.18 -22.88
N VAL A 76 -7.64 7.62 -21.64
CA VAL A 76 -6.52 7.08 -20.86
C VAL A 76 -7.07 5.95 -20.02
N PHE A 77 -6.78 4.70 -20.40
CA PHE A 77 -7.10 3.53 -19.60
C PHE A 77 -6.67 3.77 -18.15
N PRO A 78 -7.56 3.56 -17.17
CA PRO A 78 -7.22 3.81 -15.79
C PRO A 78 -6.14 2.81 -15.36
N LEU A 79 -5.00 3.34 -14.90
CA LEU A 79 -3.94 2.51 -14.31
C LEU A 79 -4.41 1.98 -12.96
N THR A 80 -3.97 0.78 -12.58
CA THR A 80 -4.35 0.05 -11.35
C THR A 80 -4.45 0.93 -10.10
N TYR A 81 -3.48 1.81 -9.85
CA TYR A 81 -3.45 2.67 -8.65
C TYR A 81 -3.99 4.10 -8.87
N SER A 82 -4.61 4.36 -10.02
CA SER A 82 -5.26 5.64 -10.28
C SER A 82 -6.47 5.79 -9.35
N PRO A 83 -6.71 6.97 -8.79
CA PRO A 83 -7.94 7.25 -8.06
C PRO A 83 -9.12 7.46 -9.02
N PRO A 84 -10.37 7.26 -8.54
CA PRO A 84 -11.54 7.73 -9.25
C PRO A 84 -11.44 9.25 -9.42
N ARG A 85 -11.78 9.72 -10.63
CA ARG A 85 -11.75 11.14 -11.00
C ARG A 85 -13.09 11.55 -11.59
N ARG A 86 -13.64 12.67 -11.15
CA ARG A 86 -14.80 13.28 -11.81
C ARG A 86 -14.37 14.22 -12.94
N PRO A 87 -15.15 14.33 -14.02
CA PRO A 87 -14.93 15.37 -15.03
C PRO A 87 -14.81 16.76 -14.37
N GLY A 88 -13.80 17.53 -14.79
CA GLY A 88 -13.52 18.85 -14.22
C GLY A 88 -12.80 18.85 -12.85
N GLU A 89 -12.61 17.70 -12.21
CA GLU A 89 -11.87 17.64 -10.95
C GLU A 89 -10.37 17.93 -11.17
N ARG A 90 -9.86 18.87 -10.37
CA ARG A 90 -8.44 19.20 -10.34
C ARG A 90 -7.67 18.12 -9.58
N ILE A 91 -6.65 17.58 -10.24
CA ILE A 91 -5.70 16.67 -9.62
C ILE A 91 -5.05 17.36 -8.42
N ASN A 92 -5.05 16.67 -7.27
CA ASN A 92 -4.54 17.19 -6.01
C ASN A 92 -3.74 16.10 -5.25
N ARG A 93 -3.19 16.45 -4.09
CA ARG A 93 -2.36 15.55 -3.26
C ARG A 93 -3.10 14.30 -2.78
N ALA A 94 -4.42 14.36 -2.66
CA ALA A 94 -5.24 13.22 -2.28
C ALA A 94 -5.21 12.10 -3.32
N PHE A 95 -4.78 12.38 -4.55
CA PHE A 95 -4.54 11.36 -5.58
C PHE A 95 -3.36 10.47 -5.18
N ASP A 96 -2.27 11.05 -4.68
CA ASP A 96 -1.13 10.29 -4.18
C ASP A 96 -1.52 9.44 -2.96
N ILE A 97 -2.45 9.92 -2.12
CA ILE A 97 -2.91 9.19 -0.94
C ILE A 97 -3.69 7.93 -1.33
N TRP A 98 -4.51 8.00 -2.38
CA TRP A 98 -5.19 6.82 -2.92
C TRP A 98 -4.18 5.79 -3.42
N GLY A 99 -3.25 6.21 -4.30
CA GLY A 99 -2.24 5.30 -4.84
C GLY A 99 -1.35 4.68 -3.76
N LEU A 100 -1.00 5.47 -2.73
CA LEU A 100 -0.29 4.97 -1.56
C LEU A 100 -1.13 3.94 -0.77
N GLY A 101 -2.45 4.13 -0.70
CA GLY A 101 -3.38 3.19 -0.08
C GLY A 101 -3.42 1.86 -0.83
N CYS A 102 -3.53 1.91 -2.16
CA CYS A 102 -3.47 0.71 -3.02
C CYS A 102 -2.14 -0.04 -2.83
N LEU A 103 -1.01 0.67 -2.88
CA LEU A 103 0.32 0.10 -2.66
C LEU A 103 0.44 -0.57 -1.28
N PHE A 104 -0.06 0.08 -0.23
CA PHE A 104 -0.01 -0.50 1.12
C PHE A 104 -0.94 -1.70 1.28
N LEU A 105 -2.08 -1.73 0.59
CA LEU A 105 -2.98 -2.87 0.61
C LEU A 105 -2.38 -4.08 -0.11
N GLU A 106 -1.69 -3.87 -1.23
CA GLU A 106 -0.94 -4.95 -1.88
C GLU A 106 0.23 -5.44 -1.02
N PHE A 107 0.98 -4.55 -0.37
CA PHE A 107 1.98 -4.99 0.60
C PHE A 107 1.36 -5.82 1.74
N GLY A 108 0.23 -5.37 2.31
CA GLY A 108 -0.47 -6.11 3.35
C GLY A 108 -0.93 -7.48 2.86
N THR A 109 -1.42 -7.55 1.63
CA THR A 109 -1.79 -8.80 0.97
C THR A 109 -0.60 -9.75 0.87
N TYR A 110 0.53 -9.27 0.35
CA TYR A 110 1.77 -10.04 0.24
C TYR A 110 2.25 -10.53 1.61
N ALA A 111 2.30 -9.65 2.61
CA ALA A 111 2.83 -9.99 3.92
C ALA A 111 1.96 -11.03 4.65
N ILE A 112 0.63 -10.98 4.48
CA ILE A 112 -0.30 -11.90 5.14
C ILE A 112 -0.42 -13.22 4.38
N CYS A 113 -0.53 -13.18 3.05
CA CYS A 113 -0.93 -14.32 2.22
C CYS A 113 0.13 -14.82 1.23
N GLY A 114 1.24 -14.10 1.04
CA GLY A 114 2.28 -14.43 0.06
C GLY A 114 2.07 -13.78 -1.31
N ASP A 115 2.97 -14.11 -2.23
CA ASP A 115 3.07 -13.56 -3.59
C ASP A 115 1.89 -13.89 -4.49
N GLN A 116 1.45 -15.16 -4.52
CA GLN A 116 0.32 -15.62 -5.35
C GLN A 116 -0.98 -14.85 -5.06
N ALA A 117 -1.13 -14.34 -3.84
CA ALA A 117 -2.30 -13.59 -3.42
C ALA A 117 -2.40 -12.22 -4.12
N ILE A 118 -1.30 -11.66 -4.65
CA ILE A 118 -1.32 -10.39 -5.38
C ILE A 118 -2.00 -10.55 -6.74
N GLU A 119 -1.64 -11.61 -7.47
CA GLU A 119 -2.25 -11.92 -8.76
C GLU A 119 -3.74 -12.24 -8.60
N GLU A 120 -4.08 -13.05 -7.59
CA GLU A 120 -5.48 -13.35 -7.30
C GLU A 120 -6.26 -12.08 -6.93
N PHE A 121 -5.68 -11.19 -6.13
CA PHE A 121 -6.34 -9.93 -5.78
C PHE A 121 -6.58 -9.05 -7.02
N SER A 122 -5.60 -8.93 -7.92
CA SER A 122 -5.75 -8.21 -9.19
C SER A 122 -6.85 -8.82 -10.06
N ARG A 123 -6.86 -10.16 -10.18
CA ARG A 123 -7.86 -10.93 -10.93
C ARG A 123 -9.27 -10.68 -10.40
N LEU A 124 -9.48 -10.76 -9.08
CA LEU A 124 -10.78 -10.51 -8.44
C LEU A 124 -11.27 -9.09 -8.66
N ARG A 125 -10.39 -8.08 -8.56
CA ARG A 125 -10.75 -6.71 -8.93
C ARG A 125 -11.23 -6.67 -10.38
N GLY A 126 -10.52 -7.32 -11.30
CA GLY A 126 -10.89 -7.39 -12.72
C GLY A 126 -12.29 -7.93 -13.01
N TYR A 127 -12.83 -8.84 -12.19
CA TYR A 127 -14.16 -9.43 -12.40
C TYR A 127 -15.33 -8.58 -11.91
N ASP A 128 -15.09 -7.58 -11.05
CA ASP A 128 -16.16 -6.68 -10.61
C ASP A 128 -16.76 -5.85 -11.76
N ASP A 129 -16.15 -5.90 -12.96
CA ASP A 129 -16.63 -5.27 -14.19
C ASP A 129 -17.31 -6.32 -15.12
N PRO A 130 -18.62 -6.62 -14.97
CA PRO A 130 -19.31 -7.63 -15.77
C PRO A 130 -19.64 -7.18 -17.21
N ARG A 131 -19.28 -5.95 -17.62
CA ARG A 131 -19.77 -5.30 -18.85
C ARG A 131 -18.70 -4.63 -19.72
N GLY A 132 -17.40 -4.79 -19.42
CA GLY A 132 -16.33 -4.15 -20.20
C GLY A 132 -15.75 -5.07 -21.28
N GLU A 133 -15.57 -4.55 -22.50
CA GLU A 133 -14.67 -5.16 -23.50
C GLU A 133 -13.19 -5.16 -23.02
N PHE A 134 -12.90 -4.43 -21.94
CA PHE A 134 -11.59 -4.35 -21.30
C PHE A 134 -11.72 -4.54 -19.79
N THR A 135 -11.09 -5.58 -19.24
CA THR A 135 -10.95 -5.77 -17.79
C THR A 135 -9.90 -4.80 -17.27
N THR A 136 -10.28 -3.91 -16.36
CA THR A 136 -9.32 -3.10 -15.59
C THR A 136 -9.21 -3.67 -14.19
N ASP A 137 -8.02 -3.72 -13.58
CA ASP A 137 -7.84 -4.19 -12.20
C ASP A 137 -7.84 -3.04 -11.17
N CYS A 138 -8.57 -1.96 -11.49
CA CYS A 138 -8.69 -0.79 -10.63
C CYS A 138 -9.35 -1.10 -9.27
N PHE A 139 -9.23 -0.16 -8.32
CA PHE A 139 -9.81 -0.31 -6.98
C PHE A 139 -11.21 0.29 -6.82
N TYR A 140 -11.78 0.88 -7.87
CA TYR A 140 -13.05 1.60 -7.85
C TYR A 140 -13.98 1.15 -8.99
N SER A 141 -15.29 1.37 -8.83
CA SER A 141 -16.32 0.98 -9.81
C SER A 141 -16.25 1.82 -11.09
N ILE A 142 -16.70 1.29 -12.24
CA ILE A 142 -16.67 1.99 -13.54
C ILE A 142 -17.34 3.38 -13.49
N ASP A 143 -18.38 3.55 -12.68
CA ASP A 143 -19.08 4.83 -12.51
C ASP A 143 -18.36 5.81 -11.56
N HIS A 144 -17.20 5.42 -11.02
CA HIS A 144 -16.34 6.18 -10.10
C HIS A 144 -17.02 6.55 -8.78
N THR A 145 -18.10 5.85 -8.39
CA THR A 145 -18.89 6.19 -7.19
C THR A 145 -18.54 5.36 -5.96
N THR A 146 -18.00 4.15 -6.14
CA THR A 146 -17.73 3.21 -5.04
C THR A 146 -16.34 2.60 -5.13
N VAL A 147 -15.85 2.12 -3.99
CA VAL A 147 -14.74 1.15 -3.95
C VAL A 147 -15.30 -0.20 -4.37
N ARG A 148 -14.56 -0.92 -5.22
CA ARG A 148 -14.98 -2.22 -5.75
C ARG A 148 -15.35 -3.22 -4.65
N PRO A 149 -16.44 -3.99 -4.80
CA PRO A 149 -16.83 -5.02 -3.83
C PRO A 149 -15.68 -5.99 -3.49
N SER A 150 -14.95 -6.48 -4.49
CA SER A 150 -13.79 -7.36 -4.31
C SER A 150 -12.71 -6.77 -3.41
N VAL A 151 -12.47 -5.45 -3.44
CA VAL A 151 -11.51 -4.78 -2.55
C VAL A 151 -11.97 -4.84 -1.10
N ASN A 152 -13.25 -4.57 -0.85
CA ASN A 152 -13.81 -4.62 0.49
C ASN A 152 -13.83 -6.05 1.04
N GLU A 153 -14.27 -7.02 0.23
CA GLU A 153 -14.29 -8.44 0.58
C GLU A 153 -12.88 -8.98 0.82
N TRP A 154 -11.92 -8.59 -0.01
CA TRP A 154 -10.51 -8.97 0.16
C TRP A 154 -9.97 -8.50 1.51
N VAL A 155 -10.20 -7.24 1.88
CA VAL A 155 -9.79 -6.71 3.19
C VAL A 155 -10.45 -7.49 4.33
N LEU A 156 -11.75 -7.76 4.25
CA LEU A 156 -12.45 -8.57 5.25
C LEU A 156 -11.87 -9.98 5.36
N ASN A 157 -11.44 -10.57 4.25
CA ASN A 157 -10.81 -11.89 4.23
C ASN A 157 -9.37 -11.84 4.79
N LEU A 158 -8.58 -10.81 4.48
CA LEU A 158 -7.26 -10.60 5.07
C LEU A 158 -7.34 -10.53 6.60
N LYS A 159 -8.30 -9.78 7.14
CA LYS A 159 -8.51 -9.64 8.60
C LYS A 159 -8.80 -10.95 9.32
N LYS A 160 -9.29 -11.97 8.61
CA LYS A 160 -9.57 -13.31 9.16
C LYS A 160 -8.38 -14.26 9.08
N LYS A 161 -7.30 -13.89 8.41
CA LYS A 161 -6.14 -14.78 8.22
C LYS A 161 -5.34 -14.89 9.53
N PRO A 162 -4.79 -16.08 9.86
CA PRO A 162 -3.98 -16.27 11.06
C PRO A 162 -2.76 -15.33 11.14
N ARG A 163 -2.16 -14.98 9.99
CA ARG A 163 -1.03 -14.04 9.90
C ARG A 163 -1.42 -12.56 9.97
N CYS A 164 -2.71 -12.24 10.02
CA CYS A 164 -3.16 -10.86 10.18
C CYS A 164 -3.05 -10.47 11.65
N SER A 165 -1.86 -10.06 12.06
CA SER A 165 -1.59 -9.55 13.41
C SER A 165 -2.32 -8.22 13.68
N PRO A 166 -2.37 -7.76 14.94
CA PRO A 166 -3.00 -6.50 15.30
C PRO A 166 -2.48 -5.28 14.52
N VAL A 167 -1.18 -5.23 14.19
CA VAL A 167 -0.64 -4.14 13.34
C VAL A 167 -1.22 -4.18 11.92
N PHE A 168 -1.49 -5.35 11.35
CA PHE A 168 -2.14 -5.46 10.05
C PHE A 168 -3.62 -5.09 10.11
N LEU A 169 -4.33 -5.40 11.21
CA LEU A 169 -5.71 -4.95 11.42
C LEU A 169 -5.79 -3.42 11.37
N ASP A 170 -4.98 -2.75 12.19
CA ASP A 170 -4.92 -1.28 12.25
C ASP A 170 -4.49 -0.67 10.90
N LEU A 171 -3.57 -1.32 10.18
CA LEU A 171 -3.12 -0.88 8.86
C LEU A 171 -4.26 -0.94 7.84
N LEU A 172 -4.98 -2.07 7.78
CA LEU A 172 -6.10 -2.26 6.87
C LEU A 172 -7.22 -1.26 7.17
N ASP A 173 -7.50 -1.00 8.45
CA ASP A 173 -8.47 0.02 8.86
C ASP A 173 -8.03 1.43 8.46
N LEU A 174 -6.76 1.78 8.64
CA LEU A 174 -6.23 3.07 8.18
C LEU A 174 -6.37 3.25 6.67
N ILE A 175 -6.02 2.22 5.89
CA ILE A 175 -6.09 2.24 4.43
C ILE A 175 -7.54 2.50 3.97
N MET A 176 -8.50 1.70 4.45
CA MET A 176 -9.88 1.77 3.98
C MET A 176 -10.65 2.99 4.51
N SER A 177 -10.32 3.46 5.72
CA SER A 177 -11.02 4.61 6.32
C SER A 177 -10.45 5.96 5.89
N GLN A 178 -9.18 6.04 5.47
CA GLN A 178 -8.52 7.34 5.26
C GLN A 178 -7.70 7.47 3.97
N MET A 179 -7.53 6.40 3.18
CA MET A 179 -6.69 6.42 1.98
C MET A 179 -7.48 6.03 0.73
N ILE A 180 -8.10 4.85 0.73
CA ILE A 180 -8.95 4.35 -0.37
C ILE A 180 -10.38 4.86 -0.14
N ARG A 181 -10.55 6.18 -0.27
CA ARG A 181 -11.86 6.86 -0.22
C ARG A 181 -12.20 7.42 -1.58
N VAL A 182 -13.42 7.20 -2.06
CA VAL A 182 -13.82 7.70 -3.39
C VAL A 182 -13.71 9.22 -3.44
N GLN A 183 -14.26 9.90 -2.43
CA GLN A 183 -14.16 11.35 -2.34
C GLN A 183 -12.76 11.78 -1.90
N ALA A 184 -12.11 12.62 -2.71
CA ALA A 184 -10.75 13.09 -2.42
C ALA A 184 -10.64 13.83 -1.06
N HIS A 185 -11.68 14.57 -0.65
CA HIS A 185 -11.68 15.33 0.61
C HIS A 185 -11.81 14.45 1.87
N GLU A 186 -12.25 13.20 1.73
CA GLU A 186 -12.27 12.21 2.83
C GLU A 186 -10.89 11.58 3.07
N ARG A 187 -9.94 11.76 2.14
CA ARG A 187 -8.59 11.20 2.27
C ARG A 187 -7.75 12.09 3.16
N SER A 188 -7.06 11.47 4.10
CA SER A 188 -6.14 12.16 4.99
C SER A 188 -4.88 12.64 4.28
N SER A 189 -4.27 13.71 4.78
CA SER A 189 -2.98 14.19 4.26
C SER A 189 -1.86 13.16 4.47
N ALA A 190 -0.80 13.21 3.65
CA ALA A 190 0.38 12.36 3.83
C ALA A 190 1.02 12.55 5.21
N GLN A 191 0.97 13.77 5.76
CA GLN A 191 1.45 14.07 7.11
C GLN A 191 0.63 13.35 8.20
N THR A 192 -0.69 13.28 8.03
CA THR A 192 -1.60 12.55 8.94
C THR A 192 -1.34 11.06 8.86
N ILE A 193 -1.25 10.50 7.64
CA ILE A 193 -0.95 9.09 7.41
C ILE A 193 0.40 8.71 8.02
N TYR A 194 1.45 9.51 7.79
CA TYR A 194 2.76 9.31 8.41
C TYR A 194 2.68 9.27 9.94
N ARG A 195 1.98 10.22 10.58
CA ARG A 195 1.83 10.23 12.04
C ARG A 195 1.17 8.96 12.57
N LYS A 196 0.08 8.51 11.93
CA LYS A 196 -0.64 7.30 12.32
C LYS A 196 0.23 6.04 12.18
N LEU A 197 0.89 5.89 11.03
CA LEU A 197 1.84 4.80 10.81
C LEU A 197 3.01 4.82 11.80
N ASN A 198 3.50 6.01 12.17
CA ASN A 198 4.59 6.13 13.15
C ASN A 198 4.14 5.73 14.57
N VAL A 199 2.90 6.00 14.94
CA VAL A 199 2.32 5.50 16.21
C VAL A 199 2.26 3.98 16.20
N MET A 200 1.75 3.37 15.12
CA MET A 200 1.70 1.92 14.96
C MET A 200 3.10 1.29 15.01
N TYR A 201 4.06 1.89 14.30
CA TYR A 201 5.45 1.43 14.29
C TYR A 201 6.07 1.45 15.69
N LYS A 202 5.94 2.55 16.43
CA LYS A 202 6.45 2.64 17.80
C LYS A 202 5.80 1.59 18.71
N LYS A 203 4.49 1.38 18.58
CA LYS A 203 3.78 0.34 19.32
C LYS A 203 4.33 -1.04 19.00
N ALA A 204 4.54 -1.35 17.72
CA ALA A 204 5.09 -2.63 17.28
C ALA A 204 6.53 -2.88 17.76
N GLN A 205 7.32 -1.83 18.00
CA GLN A 205 8.65 -1.96 18.59
C GLN A 205 8.61 -2.31 20.08
N SER A 206 7.60 -1.82 20.81
CA SER A 206 7.47 -2.03 22.25
C SER A 206 6.60 -3.24 22.63
N ASP A 207 5.80 -3.74 21.71
CA ASP A 207 4.79 -4.77 21.94
C ASP A 207 4.87 -5.86 20.85
N PRO A 208 5.62 -6.95 21.11
CA PRO A 208 5.74 -8.08 20.18
C PRO A 208 4.39 -8.71 19.84
N GLN A 209 3.42 -8.72 20.77
CA GLN A 209 2.09 -9.28 20.53
C GLN A 209 1.30 -8.41 19.54
N TYR A 210 1.49 -7.08 19.55
CA TYR A 210 0.92 -6.21 18.53
C TYR A 210 1.51 -6.45 17.14
N LEU A 211 2.82 -6.72 17.06
CA LEU A 211 3.51 -6.97 15.80
C LEU A 211 3.18 -8.36 15.21
N LEU A 212 3.25 -9.40 16.04
CA LEU A 212 3.22 -10.80 15.61
C LEU A 212 1.87 -11.48 15.85
N GLY A 213 1.01 -10.87 16.66
CA GLY A 213 -0.25 -11.50 17.08
C GLY A 213 0.00 -12.84 17.77
N ASN A 214 -0.85 -13.82 17.47
CA ASN A 214 -0.74 -15.16 18.04
C ASN A 214 0.28 -16.07 17.32
N TYR A 215 0.99 -15.55 16.31
CA TYR A 215 1.87 -16.36 15.45
C TYR A 215 3.07 -16.95 16.21
N GLU A 216 3.63 -16.23 17.18
CA GLU A 216 4.71 -16.80 18.03
C GLU A 216 4.22 -17.91 18.97
N MET A 217 2.97 -17.85 19.45
CA MET A 217 2.43 -18.92 20.29
C MET A 217 2.33 -20.26 19.55
N SER A 218 2.15 -20.24 18.21
CA SER A 218 2.14 -21.46 17.39
C SER A 218 3.53 -22.04 17.12
N LEU A 219 4.59 -21.23 17.07
CA LEU A 219 5.95 -21.73 16.84
C LEU A 219 6.57 -22.39 18.08
N GLN A 220 6.07 -22.06 19.28
CA GLN A 220 6.52 -22.68 20.54
C GLN A 220 5.81 -24.00 20.87
N GLN A 221 4.78 -24.41 20.11
CA GLN A 221 4.02 -25.63 20.38
C GLN A 221 4.46 -26.86 19.57
N ASP A 222 5.39 -26.71 18.62
CA ASP A 222 5.93 -27.84 17.85
C ASP A 222 7.32 -28.31 18.34
N GLN A 223 7.27 -29.36 19.19
CA GLN A 223 8.27 -30.42 19.51
C GLN A 223 9.30 -30.23 20.65
N PRO A 224 9.60 -31.34 21.38
CA PRO A 224 10.63 -32.27 20.92
C PRO A 224 10.20 -33.74 20.77
N ALA A 225 10.87 -34.40 19.84
CA ALA A 225 10.72 -35.78 19.40
C ALA A 225 10.97 -36.85 20.48
N LEU A 226 10.13 -37.89 20.48
CA LEU A 226 10.41 -39.19 21.09
C LEU A 226 11.29 -40.02 20.14
N PHE A 227 12.61 -39.95 20.29
CA PHE A 227 13.49 -41.01 19.81
C PHE A 227 13.33 -42.22 20.74
N LYS A 228 12.55 -43.22 20.33
CA LYS A 228 12.63 -44.56 20.92
C LYS A 228 13.87 -45.25 20.34
N ILE A 229 14.89 -45.42 21.19
CA ILE A 229 16.03 -46.30 20.92
C ILE A 229 15.49 -47.74 20.92
N GLY A 230 15.38 -48.33 19.73
CA GLY A 230 15.13 -49.76 19.58
C GLY A 230 16.45 -50.51 19.71
N THR A 231 16.69 -51.11 20.88
CA THR A 231 17.73 -52.12 21.07
C THR A 231 17.28 -53.43 20.43
N HIS A 232 17.70 -53.69 19.20
CA HIS A 232 17.61 -55.04 18.63
C HIS A 232 18.76 -55.88 19.17
N HIS A 233 18.47 -56.67 20.21
CA HIS A 233 19.12 -57.95 20.40
C HIS A 233 18.56 -58.94 19.38
N SER A 234 19.42 -59.67 18.69
CA SER A 234 19.09 -61.01 18.19
C SER A 234 20.29 -61.95 18.40
N PRO A 235 20.06 -63.21 18.79
CA PRO A 235 21.10 -64.16 19.14
C PRO A 235 21.55 -65.01 17.94
N PHE A 236 22.74 -65.61 18.10
CA PHE A 236 23.33 -66.77 17.41
C PHE A 236 22.37 -67.62 16.54
N ILE A 237 22.75 -67.94 15.30
CA ILE A 237 23.60 -69.06 14.83
C ILE A 237 24.06 -68.75 13.40
#